data_AF-A0A426Y890-F1
#
_entry.id   AF-A0A426Y890-F1
#
_cell.length_a   1.000
_cell.length_b   1.000
_cell.length_c   1.000
_cell.angle_alpha   90.00
_cell.angle_beta   90.00
_cell.angle_gamma   90.00
#
_symmetry.space_group_name_H-M   'P 1'
#
loop_
_entity.id
_entity.type
_entity.pdbx_description
1 polymer ?
#
loop_
_entity_poly.entity_id
_entity_poly.type
_entity_poly.pdbx_seq_one_letter_code
_entity_poly.pdbx_strand_id
1 'polypeptide(L)' 'MKEIEAPKAELPQKSIADYKESIEFGWGLCRMGQVSYEYGYQVALARFHTRYPNLEVDNDPFTKKPKDSSVPTET' A
#
# COMPACT_ATOMS: atom_id res chain seq x y z
N MET A 1 -50.50 -4.01 6.41
CA MET A 1 -49.20 -3.33 6.54
C MET A 1 -48.16 -4.32 6.03
N LYS A 2 -47.47 -4.01 4.93
CA LYS A 2 -46.48 -4.91 4.34
C LYS A 2 -45.15 -4.57 5.00
N GLU A 3 -44.61 -5.50 5.78
CA GLU A 3 -43.27 -5.40 6.34
C GLU A 3 -42.27 -5.28 5.19
N ILE A 4 -41.50 -4.20 5.19
CA ILE A 4 -40.36 -4.04 4.30
C ILE A 4 -39.23 -4.81 4.96
N GLU A 5 -39.18 -6.12 4.70
CA GLU A 5 -38.03 -6.94 5.07
C GLU A 5 -36.84 -6.44 4.23
N ALA A 6 -35.86 -5.83 4.91
CA ALA A 6 -34.65 -5.34 4.26
C ALA A 6 -33.88 -6.52 3.64
N PRO A 7 -33.34 -6.38 2.42
CA PRO A 7 -32.57 -7.45 1.80
C PRO A 7 -31.32 -7.71 2.64
N LYS A 8 -31.28 -8.91 3.23
CA LYS A 8 -30.22 -9.37 4.12
C LYS A 8 -28.88 -9.35 3.36
N ALA A 9 -27.88 -8.74 4.00
CA ALA A 9 -26.55 -8.43 3.48
C ALA A 9 -25.64 -9.65 3.21
N GLU A 10 -26.18 -10.75 2.69
CA GLU A 10 -25.43 -12.00 2.43
C GLU A 10 -24.58 -11.91 1.14
N LEU A 11 -25.03 -11.16 0.15
CA LEU A 11 -24.26 -10.87 -1.08
C LEU A 11 -22.99 -10.02 -0.86
N PRO A 12 -23.02 -8.92 -0.07
CA PRO A 12 -21.82 -8.09 0.12
C PRO A 12 -20.69 -8.85 0.83
N GLN A 13 -21.00 -9.76 1.76
CA GLN A 13 -19.96 -10.50 2.50
C GLN A 13 -19.16 -11.44 1.57
N LYS A 14 -19.84 -12.11 0.64
CA LYS A 14 -19.20 -12.96 -0.37
C LYS A 14 -18.35 -12.13 -1.34
N SER A 15 -18.89 -11.02 -1.85
CA SER A 15 -18.14 -10.13 -2.75
C SER A 15 -16.89 -9.51 -2.12
N ILE A 16 -16.92 -9.23 -0.80
CA ILE A 16 -15.76 -8.73 -0.05
C ILE A 16 -14.72 -9.83 0.12
N ALA A 17 -15.15 -11.08 0.37
CA ALA A 17 -14.23 -12.21 0.47
C ALA A 17 -13.52 -12.45 -0.88
N ASP A 18 -14.29 -12.49 -1.98
CA ASP A 18 -13.78 -12.65 -3.33
C ASP A 18 -12.80 -11.51 -3.69
N TYR A 19 -13.11 -10.27 -3.33
CA TYR A 19 -12.22 -9.13 -3.53
C TYR A 19 -10.90 -9.26 -2.74
N LYS A 20 -10.96 -9.69 -1.48
CA LYS A 20 -9.75 -9.88 -0.66
C LYS A 20 -8.86 -11.03 -1.14
N GLU A 21 -9.45 -12.02 -1.82
CA GLU A 21 -8.70 -13.13 -2.42
C GLU A 21 -8.10 -12.76 -3.79
N SER A 22 -8.57 -11.68 -4.41
CA SER A 22 -8.07 -11.23 -5.71
C SER A 22 -6.58 -10.85 -5.70
N ILE A 23 -5.91 -11.10 -6.83
CA ILE A 23 -4.50 -10.73 -7.04
C ILE A 23 -4.30 -9.22 -6.96
N GLU A 24 -5.27 -8.45 -7.46
CA GLU A 24 -5.26 -6.97 -7.42
C GLU A 24 -5.20 -6.45 -5.99
N PHE A 25 -5.96 -7.05 -5.07
CA PHE A 25 -5.91 -6.69 -3.66
C PHE A 25 -4.54 -6.98 -3.06
N GLY A 26 -3.96 -8.15 -3.34
CA GLY A 26 -2.62 -8.52 -2.91
C GLY A 26 -1.55 -7.54 -3.42
N TRP A 27 -1.61 -7.16 -4.70
CA TRP A 27 -0.70 -6.16 -5.29
C TRP A 27 -0.90 -4.77 -4.67
N GLY A 28 -2.14 -4.37 -4.40
CA GLY A 28 -2.46 -3.14 -3.68
C GLY A 28 -1.82 -3.10 -2.29
N LEU A 29 -1.90 -4.20 -1.54
CA LEU A 29 -1.25 -4.32 -0.23
C LEU A 29 0.28 -4.24 -0.32
N CYS A 30 0.89 -4.94 -1.27
CA CYS A 30 2.34 -4.86 -1.48
C CYS A 30 2.79 -3.42 -1.80
N ARG A 31 2.04 -2.72 -2.65
CA ARG A 31 2.32 -1.34 -3.04
C ARG A 31 2.16 -0.37 -1.86
N MET A 32 1.10 -0.52 -1.07
CA MET A 32 0.89 0.26 0.15
C MET A 32 2.00 0.01 1.19
N GLY A 33 2.39 -1.26 1.37
CA GLY A 33 3.49 -1.66 2.24
C GLY A 33 4.80 -0.99 1.83
N GLN A 34 5.15 -1.04 0.54
CA GLN A 34 6.34 -0.40 0.01
C GLN A 34 6.36 1.12 0.26
N VAL A 35 5.29 1.83 -0.07
CA VAL A 35 5.21 3.28 0.12
C VAL A 35 5.34 3.66 1.60
N SER A 36 4.66 2.93 2.49
CA SER A 36 4.74 3.20 3.92
C SER A 36 6.13 2.95 4.50
N TYR A 37 6.82 1.90 4.02
CA TYR A 37 8.17 1.56 4.44
C TYR A 37 9.19 2.59 3.93
N GLU A 38 9.08 3.00 2.66
CA GLU A 38 9.91 4.04 2.05
C GLU A 38 9.75 5.38 2.76
N TYR A 39 8.51 5.79 3.06
CA TYR A 39 8.25 7.01 3.81
C TYR A 39 8.87 6.96 5.22
N GLY A 40 8.69 5.84 5.93
CA GLY A 40 9.30 5.63 7.24
C GLY A 40 10.82 5.71 7.20
N TYR A 41 11.43 5.14 6.16
CA TYR A 41 12.87 5.23 5.93
C TYR A 41 13.33 6.68 5.70
N GLN A 42 12.67 7.44 4.82
CA GLN A 42 13.03 8.85 4.58
C GLN A 42 12.95 9.70 5.85
N VAL A 43 11.91 9.49 6.67
CA VAL A 43 11.77 10.18 7.96
C VAL A 43 12.90 9.80 8.93
N ALA A 44 13.22 8.51 9.02
CA ALA A 44 14.32 8.04 9.87
C ALA A 44 15.68 8.58 9.40
N LEU A 45 15.89 8.63 8.08
CA LEU A 45 17.09 9.16 7.46
C LEU A 45 17.26 10.66 7.73
N ALA A 46 16.21 11.46 7.58
CA ALA A 46 16.23 12.88 7.90
C ALA A 46 16.60 13.10 9.38
N ARG A 47 15.98 12.34 10.29
CA ARG A 47 16.31 12.40 11.73
C ARG A 47 17.75 11.99 12.01
N PHE A 48 18.24 10.95 11.33
CA PHE A 48 19.62 10.50 11.46
C PHE A 48 20.61 11.61 11.06
N HIS A 49 20.42 12.23 9.89
CA HIS A 49 21.27 13.34 9.43
C HIS A 49 21.24 14.54 10.37
N THR A 50 20.09 14.87 10.97
CA THR A 50 20.03 15.96 11.96
C THR A 50 20.83 15.65 13.23
N ARG A 51 20.89 14.38 13.63
CA ARG A 51 21.58 13.96 14.86
C ARG A 51 23.08 13.69 14.64
N TYR A 52 23.44 13.25 13.44
CA TYR A 52 24.79 12.87 13.07
C TYR A 52 25.15 13.41 11.68
N PRO A 53 25.40 14.73 11.55
CA PRO A 53 25.63 15.38 10.26
C PRO A 53 26.92 14.93 9.55
N ASN A 54 27.84 14.31 10.28
CA ASN A 54 29.12 13.84 9.74
C ASN A 54 29.11 12.35 9.33
N LEU A 55 27.99 11.64 9.54
CA LEU A 55 27.85 10.25 9.18
C LEU A 55 26.99 10.14 7.91
N GLU A 56 27.56 9.53 6.88
CA GLU A 56 26.90 9.28 5.62
C GLU A 56 26.27 7.88 5.62
N VAL A 57 25.09 7.76 5.02
CA VAL A 57 24.45 6.46 4.80
C VAL A 57 24.90 5.92 3.44
N ASP A 58 25.57 4.77 3.46
CA ASP A 58 26.27 4.17 2.31
C ASP A 58 25.39 3.94 1.08
N ASN A 59 24.12 3.53 1.25
CA ASN A 59 23.24 3.23 0.12
C ASN A 59 21.76 3.42 0.50
N ASP A 60 21.03 4.20 -0.29
CA ASP A 60 19.56 4.27 -0.22
C ASP A 60 18.94 3.17 -1.11
N PRO A 61 18.31 2.13 -0.52
CA PRO A 61 17.72 1.03 -1.26
C PRO A 61 16.54 1.43 -2.17
N PHE A 62 15.98 2.64 -2.03
CA PHE A 62 14.83 3.13 -2.79
C PHE A 62 15.18 4.03 -3.98
N THR A 63 16.46 4.35 -4.18
CA THR A 63 16.91 5.13 -5.35
C THR A 63 16.65 4.43 -6.69
N LYS A 64 16.48 3.10 -6.69
CA LYS A 64 16.07 2.34 -7.88
C LYS A 64 14.55 2.45 -8.04
N LYS A 65 14.11 3.01 -9.17
CA LYS A 65 12.68 3.07 -9.52
C LYS A 65 12.02 1.68 -9.36
N PRO A 66 10.85 1.59 -8.70
CA PRO A 66 10.14 0.33 -8.62
C PRO A 66 9.81 -0.15 -10.03
N LYS A 67 9.96 -1.46 -10.25
CA LYS A 67 9.69 -2.10 -11.53
C LYS A 67 8.24 -1.88 -12.01
N ASP A 68 7.34 -1.57 -11.07
CA ASP A 68 5.92 -1.30 -11.32
C ASP A 68 5.61 0.14 -11.78
N SER A 69 6.62 1.02 -11.89
CA SER A 69 6.44 2.35 -12.49
C SER A 69 6.09 2.31 -13.98
N SER A 70 6.14 1.13 -14.61
CA SER A 70 5.83 0.91 -16.02
C SER A 70 4.45 0.29 -16.28
N VAL A 71 3.61 0.09 -15.26
CA VAL A 71 2.24 -0.41 -15.51
C VAL A 71 1.40 0.78 -16.00
N PRO A 72 0.97 0.81 -17.26
CA PRO A 72 0.06 1.85 -17.72
C PRO A 72 -1.23 1.70 -16.92
N THR A 73 -1.63 2.76 -16.22
CA THR A 73 -3.00 2.87 -15.73
C THR A 73 -3.87 3.04 -16.98
N GLU A 74 -4.41 1.94 -17.49
CA GLU A 74 -5.39 1.99 -18.57
C GLU A 74 -6.51 2.96 -18.14
N THR A 75 -6.73 3.97 -18.98
CA THR A 75 -7.66 5.09 -18.79
C THR A 75 -9.00 4.74 -19.42
#